data_AF-A0A117RL71-F1
#
_entry.id   AF-A0A117RL71-F1
#
_cell.length_a   1.000
_cell.length_b   1.000
_cell.length_c   1.000
_cell.angle_alpha   90.00
_cell.angle_beta   90.00
_cell.angle_gamma   90.00
#
_symmetry.space_group_name_H-M   'P 1'
#
loop_
_entity.id
_entity.type
_entity.pdbx_description
1 polymer ?
#
loop_
_entity_poly.entity_id
_entity_poly.type
_entity_poly.pdbx_seq_one_letter_code
_entity_poly.pdbx_strand_id
1 'polypeptide(L)'
;MTARQQVEAVAAAIGRSVPFIEISRQEAHAQMAAVFGDEAADAVLDVTGKDVNDALLTVRNTVAQVTGSPARPFRQWAAENADLFR
;
A
#
# COMPACT_ATOMS: atom_id res chain seq x y z
N MET A 1 5.76 -7.05 -1.13
CA MET A 1 6.14 -5.93 -0.24
C MET A 1 4.97 -5.70 0.70
N THR A 2 5.21 -5.68 2.01
CA THR A 2 4.15 -5.49 3.03
C THR A 2 3.84 -4.02 3.25
N ALA A 3 2.74 -3.70 3.94
CA ALA A 3 2.41 -2.33 4.33
C ALA A 3 3.50 -1.69 5.21
N ARG A 4 4.10 -2.48 6.13
CA ARG A 4 5.24 -2.03 6.94
C ARG A 4 6.45 -1.65 6.07
N GLN A 5 6.78 -2.46 5.07
CA GLN A 5 7.87 -2.16 4.13
C GLN A 5 7.59 -0.93 3.26
N GLN A 6 6.31 -0.65 2.93
CA GLN A 6 5.94 0.59 2.25
C GLN A 6 6.18 1.81 3.13
N VAL A 7 5.77 1.76 4.40
CA VAL A 7 6.02 2.85 5.36
C VAL A 7 7.52 3.05 5.58
N GLU A 8 8.31 1.99 5.67
CA GLU A 8 9.78 2.07 5.74
C GLU A 8 10.40 2.76 4.51
N ALA A 9 9.90 2.46 3.30
CA ALA A 9 10.37 3.11 2.07
C ALA A 9 10.04 4.61 2.04
N VAL A 10 8.84 4.99 2.49
CA VAL A 10 8.45 6.42 2.62
C VAL A 10 9.28 7.10 3.71
N ALA A 11 9.44 6.49 4.88
CA ALA A 11 10.25 6.99 5.99
C ALA A 11 11.71 7.26 5.55
N ALA A 12 12.29 6.34 4.79
CA ALA A 12 13.62 6.51 4.21
C ALA A 12 13.67 7.68 3.22
N ALA A 13 12.66 7.84 2.37
CA ALA A 13 12.60 8.92 1.38
C ALA A 13 12.46 10.31 2.03
N ILE A 14 11.75 10.42 3.16
CA ILE A 14 11.61 11.70 3.90
C ILE A 14 12.71 11.92 4.95
N GLY A 15 13.55 10.92 5.22
CA GLY A 15 14.62 11.01 6.23
C GLY A 15 14.13 11.07 7.67
N ARG A 16 12.94 10.54 7.97
CA ARG A 16 12.32 10.56 9.31
C ARG A 16 11.68 9.20 9.62
N SER A 17 11.84 8.74 10.87
CA SER A 17 11.14 7.54 11.34
C SER A 17 9.62 7.75 11.36
N VAL A 18 8.87 6.80 10.81
CA VAL A 18 7.40 6.80 10.80
C VAL A 18 6.93 5.54 11.54
N PRO A 19 6.22 5.67 12.67
CA PRO A 19 5.72 4.50 13.40
C PRO A 19 4.63 3.79 12.58
N PHE A 20 4.70 2.46 12.58
CA PHE A 20 3.67 1.59 12.01
C PHE A 20 2.97 0.83 13.14
N ILE A 21 1.74 1.26 13.46
CA ILE A 21 0.93 0.77 14.58
C ILE A 21 -0.30 0.06 14.02
N GLU A 22 -0.63 -1.09 14.60
CA GLU A 22 -1.83 -1.84 14.24
C GLU A 22 -3.07 -1.19 14.87
N ILE A 23 -4.17 -1.16 14.12
CA ILE A 23 -5.49 -0.75 14.60
C ILE A 23 -6.48 -1.89 14.37
N SER A 24 -7.58 -1.89 15.12
CA SER A 24 -8.62 -2.89 14.93
C SER A 24 -9.31 -2.73 13.57
N ARG A 25 -9.86 -3.84 13.06
CA ARG A 25 -10.68 -3.82 11.85
C ARG A 25 -11.86 -2.84 11.96
N GLN A 26 -12.46 -2.74 13.14
CA GLN A 26 -13.60 -1.83 13.39
C GLN A 26 -13.18 -0.36 13.28
N GLU A 27 -12.03 0.00 13.86
CA GLU A 27 -11.49 1.36 13.76
C GLU A 27 -11.12 1.72 12.32
N ALA A 28 -10.51 0.79 11.58
CA ALA A 28 -10.19 0.97 10.17
C ALA A 28 -11.47 1.13 9.32
N HIS A 29 -12.48 0.31 9.57
CA HIS A 29 -13.75 0.34 8.84
C HIS A 29 -14.45 1.69 9.00
N ALA A 30 -14.56 2.20 10.23
CA ALA A 30 -15.19 3.49 10.50
C ALA A 30 -14.55 4.64 9.71
N GLN A 31 -13.21 4.65 9.60
CA GLN A 31 -12.48 5.66 8.83
C GLN A 31 -12.66 5.48 7.31
N MET A 32 -12.59 4.24 6.82
CA MET A 32 -12.72 3.94 5.40
C MET A 32 -14.13 4.18 4.88
N ALA A 33 -15.17 3.83 5.65
CA ALA A 33 -16.57 4.00 5.25
C ALA A 33 -16.94 5.48 5.04
N ALA A 34 -16.29 6.39 5.79
CA ALA A 34 -16.47 7.83 5.60
C ALA A 34 -15.96 8.35 4.24
N VAL A 35 -15.02 7.63 3.60
CA VAL A 35 -14.41 8.02 2.32
C VAL A 35 -14.97 7.20 1.16
N PHE A 36 -15.15 5.89 1.35
CA PHE A 36 -15.51 4.95 0.29
C PHE A 36 -16.96 4.47 0.33
N GLY A 37 -17.68 4.70 1.44
CA GLY A 37 -18.93 4.02 1.75
C GLY A 37 -18.72 2.66 2.41
N ASP A 38 -19.79 2.15 3.04
CA ASP A 38 -19.78 0.96 3.91
C ASP A 38 -19.32 -0.30 3.16
N GLU A 39 -19.98 -0.64 2.04
CA GLU A 39 -19.69 -1.83 1.25
C GLU A 39 -18.25 -1.85 0.71
N ALA A 40 -17.75 -0.70 0.25
CA ALA A 40 -16.39 -0.60 -0.26
C ALA A 40 -15.34 -0.71 0.86
N ALA A 41 -15.63 -0.19 2.06
CA ALA A 41 -14.75 -0.32 3.21
C ALA A 41 -14.58 -1.79 3.61
N ASP A 42 -15.69 -2.54 3.68
CA ASP A 42 -15.66 -3.98 3.97
C ASP A 42 -14.88 -4.76 2.91
N ALA A 43 -15.10 -4.46 1.62
CA ALA A 43 -14.38 -5.11 0.53
C ALA A 43 -12.86 -4.87 0.61
N VAL A 44 -12.42 -3.64 0.89
CA VAL A 44 -11.00 -3.32 1.06
C VAL A 44 -10.41 -4.11 2.23
N LEU A 45 -11.06 -4.07 3.40
CA LEU A 45 -10.58 -4.76 4.60
C LEU A 45 -10.57 -6.28 4.45
N ASP A 46 -11.44 -6.83 3.61
CA ASP A 46 -11.41 -8.25 3.24
C ASP A 46 -10.18 -8.63 2.43
N VAL A 47 -9.77 -7.77 1.48
CA VAL A 47 -8.58 -8.03 0.67
C VAL A 47 -7.29 -7.78 1.45
N THR A 48 -7.26 -6.74 2.31
CA THR A 48 -6.03 -6.32 2.98
C THR A 48 -5.84 -6.89 4.39
N GLY A 49 -6.93 -7.30 5.05
CA GLY A 49 -6.95 -7.71 6.47
C GLY A 49 -7.14 -9.21 6.70
N LYS A 50 -7.33 -10.02 5.66
CA LYS A 50 -7.35 -11.49 5.73
C LYS A 50 -6.03 -12.07 5.23
N ASP A 51 -5.87 -13.39 5.33
CA ASP A 51 -4.70 -14.08 4.78
C ASP A 51 -4.57 -13.79 3.28
N VAL A 52 -3.40 -13.27 2.91
CA VAL A 52 -3.07 -12.98 1.52
C VAL A 52 -3.04 -14.27 0.72
N ASN A 53 -3.73 -14.29 -0.42
CA ASN A 53 -3.68 -15.42 -1.34
C ASN A 53 -2.59 -15.22 -2.42
N ASP A 54 -2.21 -16.32 -3.07
CA ASP A 54 -1.17 -16.31 -4.12
C ASP A 54 -1.49 -15.34 -5.26
N ALA A 55 -2.78 -15.18 -5.60
CA ALA A 55 -3.18 -14.29 -6.69
C ALA A 55 -2.87 -12.81 -6.39
N LEU A 56 -3.00 -12.39 -5.13
CA LEU A 56 -2.64 -11.06 -4.63
C LEU A 56 -1.13 -10.84 -4.56
N LEU A 57 -0.36 -11.89 -4.26
CA LEU A 57 1.10 -11.81 -4.13
C LEU A 57 1.85 -11.97 -5.45
N THR A 58 1.22 -12.55 -6.47
CA THR A 58 1.87 -12.85 -7.76
C THR A 58 2.32 -11.58 -8.47
N VAL A 59 3.64 -11.41 -8.58
CA VAL A 59 4.25 -10.35 -9.40
C VAL A 59 4.25 -10.78 -10.86
N ARG A 60 3.62 -9.98 -11.71
CA ARG A 60 3.53 -10.23 -13.16
C ARG A 60 4.45 -9.27 -13.92
N ASN A 61 4.94 -9.70 -15.08
CA ASN A 61 5.77 -8.89 -15.97
C ASN A 61 4.96 -8.09 -17.01
N THR A 62 3.64 -7.96 -16.81
CA THR A 62 2.71 -7.34 -17.77
C THR A 62 3.12 -5.91 -18.18
N VAL A 63 3.65 -5.11 -17.24
CA VAL A 63 4.15 -3.76 -17.54
C VAL A 63 5.27 -3.82 -18.59
N ALA A 64 6.25 -4.72 -18.41
CA ALA A 64 7.35 -4.87 -19.35
C ALA A 64 6.88 -5.41 -20.71
N GLN A 65 5.92 -6.34 -20.71
CA GLN A 65 5.35 -6.89 -21.95
C GLN A 65 4.61 -5.83 -22.77
N VAL A 66 3.86 -4.94 -22.12
CA VAL A 66 3.04 -3.93 -22.81
C VAL A 66 3.84 -2.68 -23.17
N THR A 67 4.75 -2.24 -22.30
CA THR A 67 5.43 -0.94 -22.44
C THR A 67 6.87 -1.05 -22.93
N GLY A 68 7.45 -2.25 -22.96
CA GLY A 68 8.87 -2.47 -23.26
C GLY A 68 9.85 -2.03 -22.17
N SER A 69 9.35 -1.49 -21.05
CA SER A 69 10.16 -0.99 -19.92
C SER A 69 9.79 -1.70 -18.61
N PRO A 70 10.74 -1.90 -17.67
CA PRO A 70 10.44 -2.54 -16.39
C PRO A 70 9.45 -1.73 -15.55
N ALA A 71 8.68 -2.42 -14.72
CA ALA A 71 7.83 -1.77 -13.72
C ALA A 71 8.68 -0.97 -12.73
N ARG A 72 8.20 0.22 -12.35
CA ARG A 72 8.87 1.05 -11.35
C ARG A 72 8.79 0.41 -9.96
N PRO A 73 9.92 0.25 -9.24
CA PRO A 73 9.90 -0.21 -7.86
C PRO A 73 9.25 0.83 -6.93
N PHE A 74 8.57 0.38 -5.88
CA PHE A 74 7.92 1.29 -4.92
C PHE A 74 8.89 2.26 -4.23
N ARG A 75 10.13 1.83 -3.95
CA ARG A 75 11.18 2.71 -3.40
C ARG A 75 11.48 3.92 -4.31
N GLN A 76 11.41 3.74 -5.63
CA GLN A 76 11.62 4.82 -6.58
C GLN A 76 10.43 5.77 -6.54
N TRP A 77 9.20 5.23 -6.54
CA TRP A 77 7.99 6.04 -6.38
C TRP A 77 8.03 6.85 -5.06
N ALA A 78 8.44 6.25 -3.95
CA ALA A 78 8.53 6.93 -2.66
C ALA A 78 9.54 8.09 -2.70
N ALA A 79 10.69 7.90 -3.33
CA ALA A 79 11.68 8.97 -3.52
C ALA A 79 11.16 10.10 -4.42
N GLU A 80 10.51 9.76 -5.53
CA GLU A 80 9.91 10.73 -6.48
C GLU A 80 8.76 11.55 -5.85
N ASN A 81 8.08 11.01 -4.84
CA ASN A 81 6.92 11.63 -4.20
C ASN A 81 7.17 12.09 -2.76
N ALA A 82 8.43 12.14 -2.32
CA ALA A 82 8.79 12.43 -0.93
C ALA A 82 8.21 13.77 -0.42
N ASP A 83 8.10 14.77 -1.28
CA ASP A 83 7.53 16.09 -0.96
C ASP A 83 6.06 16.05 -0.53
N LEU A 84 5.29 15.03 -0.93
CA LEU A 84 3.88 14.88 -0.50
C LEU A 84 3.75 14.48 0.98
N PHE A 85 4.85 14.07 1.61
CA PHE A 85 4.89 13.50 2.96
C PHE A 85 5.77 14.27 3.95
N ARG A 86 6.35 15.40 3.53
CA ARG A 86 7.19 16.25 4.39
C ARG A 86 6.35 17.07 5.37
#